data_AF-A0A936L3L8-F1
#
_entry.id   AF-A0A936L3L8-F1
#
_cell.length_a   1.000
_cell.length_b   1.000
_cell.length_c   1.000
_cell.angle_alpha   90.00
_cell.angle_beta   90.00
_cell.angle_gamma   90.00
#
_symmetry.space_group_name_H-M   'P 1'
#
loop_
_entity.id
_entity.type
_entity.pdbx_description
1 polymer ?
#
loop_
_entity_poly.entity_id
_entity_poly.type
_entity_poly.pdbx_seq_one_letter_code
_entity_poly.pdbx_strand_id
1 'polypeptide(L)'
;MRLRAFVTELFVDLPLDEIVDELTDFDERFQIILRKHIAVLGWWSLANVLTGIAGMILADGLWRYFFMMNAVWGFVNAGVTHVFIRHTFYRKFRRGSILQRFEVQRHAEKVLLLNIGLDLAYIATGLYLKALGLSCYGSYPDLWFGFGWSVILQGVYLLVQDNVFHYLHYLNIKKAKPFMMERTERAERM
;
A
#
# COMPACT_ATOMS: atom_id res chain seq x y z
N MET A 1 14.16 -11.58 3.03
CA MET A 1 14.65 -10.20 3.24
C MET A 1 15.06 -10.08 4.71
N ARG A 2 16.27 -9.61 5.03
CA ARG A 2 16.74 -9.50 6.43
C ARG A 2 16.13 -8.24 7.07
N LEU A 3 15.79 -8.25 8.37
CA LEU A 3 15.16 -7.12 9.09
C LEU A 3 15.90 -5.78 8.88
N ARG A 4 17.24 -5.82 8.84
CA ARG A 4 18.10 -4.66 8.57
C ARG A 4 17.80 -4.00 7.21
N ALA A 5 17.48 -4.80 6.18
CA ALA A 5 17.11 -4.28 4.87
C ALA A 5 15.74 -3.60 4.88
N PHE A 6 14.84 -3.93 5.81
CA PHE A 6 13.50 -3.36 5.87
C PHE A 6 13.50 -1.94 6.46
N VAL A 7 14.43 -1.64 7.38
CA VAL A 7 14.64 -0.29 7.94
C VAL A 7 15.28 0.62 6.89
N THR A 8 16.32 0.15 6.18
CA THR A 8 17.03 0.99 5.22
C THR A 8 16.13 1.51 4.11
N GLU A 9 15.18 0.70 3.62
CA GLU A 9 14.28 1.08 2.50
C GLU A 9 13.36 2.26 2.84
N LEU A 10 13.12 2.58 4.11
CA LEU A 10 12.38 3.79 4.50
C LEU A 10 13.17 5.08 4.19
N PHE A 11 14.49 5.01 4.29
CA PHE A 11 15.42 6.13 4.19
C PHE A 11 16.19 6.15 2.87
N VAL A 12 15.96 5.18 1.97
CA VAL A 12 16.50 5.25 0.61
C VAL A 12 15.85 6.46 -0.09
N ASP A 13 16.70 7.39 -0.51
CA ASP A 13 16.28 8.51 -1.35
C ASP A 13 15.68 7.98 -2.64
N LEU A 14 14.62 8.65 -3.12
CA LEU A 14 14.05 8.36 -4.43
C LEU A 14 14.88 9.13 -5.46
N PRO A 15 15.71 8.47 -6.29
CA PRO A 15 16.52 9.15 -7.30
C PRO A 15 15.61 9.57 -8.45
N LEU A 16 14.82 10.62 -8.22
CA LEU A 16 13.92 11.15 -9.22
C LEU A 16 14.67 11.97 -10.28
N ASP A 17 15.85 12.51 -9.96
CA ASP A 17 16.46 13.59 -10.75
C ASP A 17 17.73 13.21 -11.53
N GLU A 18 18.35 12.05 -11.26
CA GLU A 18 19.48 11.56 -12.05
C GLU A 18 18.98 10.82 -13.30
N ILE A 19 19.41 11.27 -14.48
CA ILE A 19 19.11 10.66 -15.77
C ILE A 19 20.45 10.38 -16.45
N VAL A 20 20.87 9.11 -16.44
CA VAL A 20 22.06 8.68 -17.21
C VAL A 20 21.62 7.66 -18.27
N ASP A 21 20.74 6.73 -17.93
CA ASP A 21 20.05 5.82 -18.86
C ASP A 21 18.60 5.62 -18.38
N GLU A 22 17.66 6.39 -18.93
CA GLU A 22 16.28 6.44 -18.45
C GLU A 22 15.56 5.08 -18.40
N LEU A 23 15.93 4.12 -19.27
CA LEU A 23 15.34 2.78 -19.24
C LEU A 23 15.83 1.96 -18.05
N THR A 24 17.11 2.10 -17.71
CA THR A 24 17.70 1.47 -16.52
C THR A 24 17.19 2.18 -15.27
N ASP A 25 17.14 3.51 -15.29
CA ASP A 25 16.67 4.34 -14.18
C ASP A 25 15.17 4.10 -13.89
N PHE A 26 14.36 3.85 -14.93
CA PHE A 26 12.93 3.49 -14.78
C PHE A 26 12.74 2.21 -13.96
N ASP A 27 13.56 1.19 -14.22
CA ASP A 27 13.47 -0.10 -13.53
C ASP A 27 13.94 -0.01 -12.08
N GLU A 28 14.99 0.76 -11.84
CA GLU A 28 15.49 1.02 -10.49
C GLU A 28 14.49 1.81 -9.67
N ARG A 29 13.94 2.90 -10.22
CA ARG A 29 12.88 3.69 -9.57
C ARG A 29 11.66 2.85 -9.26
N PHE A 30 11.19 2.01 -10.19
CA PHE A 30 10.06 1.11 -9.92
C PHE A 30 10.33 0.21 -8.72
N GLN A 31 11.52 -0.42 -8.66
CA GLN A 31 11.87 -1.30 -7.55
C GLN A 31 11.99 -0.54 -6.23
N ILE A 32 12.56 0.66 -6.21
CA ILE A 32 12.68 1.48 -5.00
C ILE A 32 11.30 1.90 -4.50
N ILE A 33 10.44 2.43 -5.38
CA ILE A 33 9.05 2.82 -5.03
C ILE A 33 8.32 1.63 -4.42
N LEU A 34 8.42 0.45 -5.05
CA LEU A 34 7.76 -0.76 -4.58
C LEU A 34 8.29 -1.21 -3.22
N ARG A 35 9.62 -1.28 -3.03
CA ARG A 35 10.23 -1.68 -1.75
C ARG A 35 9.86 -0.73 -0.63
N LYS A 36 9.82 0.58 -0.92
CA LYS A 36 9.41 1.60 0.04
C LYS A 36 7.92 1.46 0.39
N HIS A 37 7.06 1.16 -0.59
CA HIS A 37 5.64 0.90 -0.35
C HIS A 37 5.45 -0.26 0.64
N ILE A 38 6.10 -1.38 0.35
CA ILE A 38 6.10 -2.57 1.21
C ILE A 38 6.64 -2.26 2.61
N ALA A 39 7.74 -1.50 2.70
CA ALA A 39 8.38 -1.16 3.95
C ALA A 39 7.43 -0.36 4.86
N VAL A 40 6.82 0.69 4.30
CA VAL A 40 5.85 1.53 5.00
C VAL A 40 4.65 0.71 5.48
N LEU A 41 4.05 -0.13 4.62
CA LEU A 41 2.92 -0.98 5.00
C LEU A 41 3.27 -2.00 6.10
N GLY A 42 4.45 -2.62 6.02
CA GLY A 42 4.85 -3.61 7.02
C GLY A 42 5.18 -2.98 8.38
N TRP A 43 5.74 -1.77 8.42
CA TRP A 43 5.91 -1.03 9.67
C TRP A 43 4.57 -0.63 10.28
N TRP A 44 3.63 -0.16 9.46
CA TRP A 44 2.27 0.09 9.91
C TRP A 44 1.60 -1.17 10.47
N SER A 45 1.76 -2.29 9.78
CA SER A 45 1.24 -3.60 10.22
C SER A 45 1.83 -4.00 11.58
N LEU A 46 3.15 -3.88 11.74
CA LEU A 46 3.83 -4.20 12.99
C LEU A 46 3.36 -3.31 14.13
N ALA A 47 3.27 -2.00 13.90
CA ALA A 47 2.77 -1.05 14.90
C ALA A 47 1.35 -1.43 15.33
N ASN A 48 0.45 -1.69 14.38
CA ASN A 48 -0.93 -2.08 14.66
C ASN A 48 -1.05 -3.38 15.46
N VAL A 49 -0.25 -4.40 15.14
CA VAL A 49 -0.24 -5.65 15.92
C VAL A 49 0.23 -5.38 17.36
N LEU A 50 1.37 -4.68 17.53
CA LEU A 50 1.94 -4.45 18.86
C LEU A 50 1.04 -3.57 19.73
N THR A 51 0.62 -2.41 19.22
CA THR A 51 -0.25 -1.49 19.96
C THR A 51 -1.66 -2.07 20.11
N GLY A 52 -2.14 -2.81 19.11
CA GLY A 52 -3.46 -3.43 19.14
C GLY A 52 -3.56 -4.55 20.18
N ILE A 53 -2.56 -5.43 20.27
CA ILE A 53 -2.53 -6.47 21.31
C ILE A 53 -2.40 -5.83 22.70
N ALA A 54 -1.46 -4.88 22.88
CA ALA A 54 -1.26 -4.21 24.16
C ALA A 54 -2.52 -3.48 24.61
N GLY A 55 -3.12 -2.67 23.74
CA GLY A 55 -4.33 -1.91 24.06
C GLY A 55 -5.57 -2.79 24.25
N MET A 56 -5.67 -3.93 23.56
CA MET A 56 -6.76 -4.89 23.79
C MET A 56 -6.71 -5.51 25.19
N ILE A 57 -5.51 -5.68 25.76
CA ILE A 57 -5.32 -6.25 27.10
C ILE A 57 -5.50 -5.18 28.19
N LEU A 58 -5.03 -3.96 27.93
CA LEU A 58 -4.91 -2.90 28.94
C LEU A 58 -6.08 -1.92 28.98
N ALA A 59 -6.88 -1.82 27.91
CA ALA A 59 -7.99 -0.88 27.82
C ALA A 59 -9.35 -1.57 28.02
N ASP A 60 -10.36 -0.76 28.35
CA ASP A 60 -11.75 -1.18 28.54
C ASP A 60 -12.70 -0.46 27.59
N GLY A 61 -13.95 -0.93 27.54
CA GLY A 61 -15.03 -0.37 26.74
C GLY A 61 -14.66 -0.24 25.27
N LEU A 62 -15.00 0.90 24.66
CA LEU A 62 -14.72 1.23 23.25
C LEU A 62 -13.26 1.00 22.86
N TRP A 63 -12.31 1.43 23.71
CA TRP A 63 -10.89 1.41 23.38
C TRP A 63 -10.35 -0.02 23.25
N ARG A 64 -10.85 -0.94 24.07
CA ARG A 64 -10.52 -2.37 23.94
C ARG A 64 -10.81 -2.89 22.53
N TYR A 65 -12.00 -2.60 22.01
CA TYR A 65 -12.44 -3.05 20.70
C TYR A 65 -11.72 -2.31 19.56
N PHE A 66 -11.41 -1.04 19.74
CA PHE A 66 -10.57 -0.28 18.81
C PHE A 66 -9.19 -0.92 18.63
N PHE A 67 -8.51 -1.22 19.73
CA PHE A 67 -7.20 -1.86 19.69
C PHE A 67 -7.26 -3.31 19.19
N MET A 68 -8.30 -4.06 19.53
CA MET A 68 -8.53 -5.39 18.97
C MET A 68 -8.64 -5.35 17.43
N MET A 69 -9.42 -4.40 16.91
CA MET A 69 -9.59 -4.24 15.46
C MET A 69 -8.29 -3.74 14.80
N ASN A 70 -7.50 -2.88 15.45
CA ASN A 70 -6.16 -2.53 14.97
C ASN A 70 -5.26 -3.78 14.86
N ALA A 71 -5.26 -4.67 15.86
CA ALA A 71 -4.47 -5.90 15.79
C ALA A 71 -4.89 -6.77 14.60
N VAL A 72 -6.20 -6.96 14.38
CA VAL A 72 -6.75 -7.71 13.24
C VAL A 72 -6.27 -7.11 11.91
N TRP A 73 -6.40 -5.80 11.73
CA TRP A 73 -5.93 -5.11 10.53
C TRP A 73 -4.43 -5.19 10.33
N GLY A 74 -3.65 -5.14 11.42
CA GLY A 74 -2.22 -5.37 11.37
C GLY A 74 -1.87 -6.73 10.77
N PHE A 75 -2.60 -7.79 11.14
CA PHE A 75 -2.42 -9.11 10.53
C PHE A 75 -2.88 -9.17 9.06
N VAL A 76 -4.01 -8.54 8.72
CA VAL A 76 -4.50 -8.46 7.34
C VAL A 76 -3.45 -7.77 6.44
N ASN A 77 -2.95 -6.61 6.85
CA ASN A 77 -1.95 -5.85 6.10
C ASN A 77 -0.62 -6.60 5.99
N ALA A 78 -0.20 -7.32 7.04
CA ALA A 78 0.97 -8.20 6.98
C ALA A 78 0.77 -9.34 5.97
N GLY A 79 -0.42 -9.95 5.94
CA GLY A 79 -0.80 -10.98 4.98
C GLY A 79 -0.79 -10.47 3.53
N VAL A 80 -1.42 -9.32 3.28
CA VAL A 80 -1.43 -8.65 1.97
C VAL A 80 0.01 -8.37 1.54
N THR A 81 0.81 -7.71 2.38
CA THR A 81 2.23 -7.44 2.11
C THR A 81 2.95 -8.73 1.70
N HIS A 82 2.77 -9.82 2.43
CA HIS A 82 3.45 -11.07 2.17
C HIS A 82 3.06 -11.76 0.86
N VAL A 83 1.77 -11.75 0.50
CA VAL A 83 1.25 -12.37 -0.73
C VAL A 83 1.58 -11.51 -1.95
N PHE A 84 1.35 -10.20 -1.86
CA PHE A 84 1.50 -9.24 -2.95
C PHE A 84 2.96 -9.14 -3.45
N ILE A 85 3.92 -9.21 -2.52
CA ILE A 85 5.36 -9.24 -2.82
C ILE A 85 5.77 -10.50 -3.56
N ARG A 86 5.32 -11.67 -3.08
CA ARG A 86 5.86 -12.96 -3.52
C ARG A 86 5.32 -13.41 -4.87
N HIS A 87 4.09 -13.07 -5.21
CA HIS A 87 3.42 -13.66 -6.37
C HIS A 87 3.37 -12.77 -7.61
N THR A 88 3.16 -11.46 -7.46
CA THR A 88 2.70 -10.65 -8.60
C THR A 88 3.81 -9.84 -9.26
N PHE A 89 4.73 -9.24 -8.49
CA PHE A 89 5.61 -8.19 -9.02
C PHE A 89 7.10 -8.57 -9.16
N TYR A 90 7.68 -9.32 -8.22
CA TYR A 90 9.12 -9.66 -8.29
C TYR A 90 9.49 -10.65 -9.41
N ARG A 91 8.62 -11.63 -9.73
CA ARG A 91 8.92 -12.67 -10.74
C ARG A 91 8.68 -12.22 -12.17
N LYS A 92 7.64 -11.41 -12.42
CA LYS A 92 7.30 -10.90 -13.75
C LYS A 92 8.20 -9.74 -14.19
N PHE A 93 8.51 -8.80 -13.30
CA PHE A 93 9.32 -7.63 -13.64
C PHE A 93 10.76 -7.99 -14.03
N ARG A 94 11.44 -8.81 -13.22
CA ARG A 94 12.86 -9.18 -13.44
C ARG A 94 13.13 -10.04 -14.69
N ARG A 95 12.10 -10.70 -15.24
CA ARG A 95 12.24 -11.61 -16.38
C ARG A 95 11.64 -11.05 -17.68
N GLY A 96 10.99 -9.90 -17.61
CA GLY A 96 10.29 -9.31 -18.75
C GLY A 96 11.21 -8.53 -19.69
N SER A 97 10.82 -8.47 -20.96
CA SER A 97 11.32 -7.47 -21.92
C SER A 97 10.96 -6.05 -21.46
N ILE A 98 11.55 -5.03 -22.08
CA ILE A 98 11.26 -3.62 -21.76
C ILE A 98 9.75 -3.36 -21.79
N LEU A 99 9.06 -3.75 -22.87
CA LEU A 99 7.59 -3.58 -22.99
C LEU A 99 6.82 -4.27 -21.86
N GLN A 100 7.22 -5.49 -21.48
CA GLN A 100 6.59 -6.22 -20.38
C GLN A 100 6.80 -5.52 -19.02
N ARG A 101 7.94 -4.86 -18.79
CA ARG A 101 8.19 -4.07 -17.57
C ARG A 101 7.25 -2.87 -17.48
N PHE A 102 6.99 -2.19 -18.60
CA PHE A 102 6.00 -1.11 -18.67
C PHE A 102 4.57 -1.59 -18.42
N GLU A 103 4.19 -2.75 -18.94
CA GLU A 103 2.88 -3.34 -18.64
C GLU A 103 2.73 -3.65 -17.15
N VAL A 104 3.79 -4.15 -16.51
CA VAL A 104 3.82 -4.41 -15.06
C VAL A 104 3.66 -3.10 -14.27
N GLN A 105 4.34 -2.02 -14.66
CA GLN A 105 4.16 -0.69 -14.05
C GLN A 105 2.70 -0.21 -14.18
N ARG A 106 2.12 -0.24 -15.38
CA ARG A 106 0.72 0.15 -15.60
C ARG A 106 -0.26 -0.70 -14.80
N HIS A 107 0.04 -1.98 -14.66
CA HIS A 107 -0.76 -2.87 -13.84
C HIS A 107 -0.69 -2.48 -12.36
N ALA A 108 0.50 -2.13 -11.86
CA ALA A 108 0.65 -1.64 -10.48
C ALA A 108 -0.18 -0.38 -10.23
N GLU A 109 -0.14 0.62 -11.13
CA GLU A 109 -0.98 1.82 -11.04
C GLU A 109 -2.48 1.49 -10.97
N LYS A 110 -2.96 0.57 -11.81
CA LYS A 110 -4.37 0.14 -11.80
C LYS A 110 -4.77 -0.54 -10.51
N VAL A 111 -3.90 -1.39 -9.94
CA VAL A 111 -4.21 -2.06 -8.67
C VAL A 111 -4.23 -1.06 -7.52
N LEU A 112 -3.34 -0.07 -7.51
CA LEU A 112 -3.38 1.01 -6.51
C LEU A 112 -4.65 1.86 -6.63
N LEU A 113 -5.11 2.18 -7.84
CA LEU A 113 -6.38 2.87 -8.03
C LEU A 113 -7.58 2.06 -7.52
N LEU A 114 -7.56 0.74 -7.71
CA LEU A 114 -8.59 -0.14 -7.17
C LEU A 114 -8.58 -0.11 -5.63
N ASN A 115 -7.39 -0.18 -5.02
CA ASN A 115 -7.26 -0.11 -3.56
C ASN A 115 -7.72 1.25 -3.01
N ILE A 116 -7.37 2.36 -3.66
CA ILE A 116 -7.87 3.70 -3.28
C ILE A 116 -9.40 3.71 -3.20
N GLY A 117 -10.08 3.01 -4.13
CA GLY A 117 -11.52 2.80 -4.06
C GLY A 117 -11.96 1.94 -2.87
N LEU A 118 -11.24 0.87 -2.55
CA LEU A 118 -11.49 0.02 -1.37
C LEU A 118 -11.26 0.79 -0.06
N ASP A 119 -10.29 1.69 -0.01
CA ASP A 119 -9.99 2.50 1.18
C ASP A 119 -11.15 3.45 1.52
N LEU A 120 -11.74 4.06 0.49
CA LEU A 120 -12.98 4.83 0.65
C LEU A 120 -14.14 3.94 1.14
N ALA A 121 -14.24 2.71 0.64
CA ALA A 121 -15.23 1.75 1.11
C ALA A 121 -15.00 1.34 2.57
N TYR A 122 -13.74 1.24 3.03
CA TYR A 122 -13.42 1.03 4.44
C TYR A 122 -13.86 2.22 5.29
N ILE A 123 -13.56 3.45 4.89
CA ILE A 123 -14.02 4.64 5.61
C ILE A 123 -15.55 4.64 5.73
N ALA A 124 -16.26 4.39 4.63
CA ALA A 124 -17.72 4.29 4.62
C ALA A 124 -18.23 3.16 5.54
N THR A 125 -17.58 2.00 5.51
CA THR A 125 -17.90 0.87 6.41
C THR A 125 -17.70 1.25 7.87
N GLY A 126 -16.60 1.92 8.22
CA GLY A 126 -16.37 2.34 9.60
C GLY A 126 -17.36 3.40 10.08
N LEU A 127 -17.80 4.32 9.20
CA LEU A 127 -18.90 5.25 9.51
C LEU A 127 -20.22 4.49 9.73
N TYR A 128 -20.51 3.48 8.92
CA TYR A 128 -21.67 2.62 9.09
C TYR A 128 -21.64 1.85 10.42
N LEU A 129 -20.49 1.27 10.80
CA LEU A 129 -20.32 0.61 12.10
C LEU A 129 -20.57 1.58 13.26
N LYS A 130 -20.11 2.83 13.17
CA LYS A 130 -20.42 3.84 14.20
C LYS A 130 -21.91 4.16 14.27
N ALA A 131 -22.61 4.20 13.14
CA ALA A 131 -24.06 4.41 13.13
C ALA A 131 -24.82 3.25 13.79
N LEU A 132 -24.35 2.01 13.64
CA LEU A 132 -24.88 0.85 14.36
C LEU A 132 -24.71 1.00 15.89
N GLY A 133 -23.57 1.53 16.35
CA GLY A 133 -23.33 1.80 17.77
C GLY A 133 -24.26 2.86 18.38
N LEU A 134 -24.80 3.76 17.56
CA LEU A 134 -25.79 4.78 17.97
C LEU A 134 -27.23 4.25 17.96
N SER A 135 -27.48 3.09 17.35
CA SER A 135 -28.83 2.59 17.14
C SER A 135 -29.36 1.93 18.42
N CYS A 136 -30.59 2.24 18.80
CA CYS A 136 -31.29 1.68 19.97
C CYS A 136 -31.54 0.16 19.90
N TYR A 137 -31.23 -0.47 18.77
CA TYR A 137 -31.27 -1.92 18.53
C TYR A 137 -29.90 -2.61 18.68
N GLY A 138 -28.82 -1.85 18.85
CA GLY A 138 -27.46 -2.38 18.90
C GLY A 138 -27.10 -2.95 20.27
N SER A 139 -27.07 -4.27 20.40
CA SER A 139 -26.31 -4.91 21.47
C SER A 139 -24.82 -4.57 21.26
N TYR A 140 -24.13 -4.14 22.33
CA TYR A 140 -22.69 -3.83 22.38
C TYR A 140 -22.24 -2.52 21.67
N PRO A 141 -22.70 -1.33 22.11
CA PRO A 141 -22.33 -0.04 21.50
C PRO A 141 -20.82 0.21 21.45
N ASP A 142 -20.09 -0.14 22.50
CA ASP A 142 -18.63 0.00 22.60
C ASP A 142 -17.89 -0.78 21.51
N LEU A 143 -18.38 -1.97 21.15
CA LEU A 143 -17.79 -2.80 20.10
C LEU A 143 -17.91 -2.12 18.75
N TRP A 144 -19.12 -1.66 18.41
CA TRP A 144 -19.41 -1.03 17.14
C TRP A 144 -18.64 0.29 16.96
N PHE A 145 -18.55 1.10 18.01
CA PHE A 145 -17.75 2.32 17.96
C PHE A 145 -16.26 2.04 17.86
N GLY A 146 -15.73 1.11 18.67
CA GLY A 146 -14.31 0.76 18.65
C GLY A 146 -13.89 0.26 17.28
N PHE A 147 -14.66 -0.67 16.71
CA PHE A 147 -14.42 -1.19 15.37
C PHE A 147 -14.56 -0.11 14.29
N GLY A 148 -15.62 0.70 14.36
CA GLY A 148 -15.87 1.74 13.38
C GLY A 148 -14.75 2.78 13.34
N TRP A 149 -14.27 3.23 14.50
CA TRP A 149 -13.12 4.15 14.57
C TRP A 149 -11.83 3.52 14.05
N SER A 150 -11.58 2.25 14.39
CA SER A 150 -10.40 1.54 13.89
C SER A 150 -10.45 1.40 12.37
N VAL A 151 -11.57 0.95 11.80
CA VAL A 151 -11.73 0.78 10.35
C VAL A 151 -11.58 2.11 9.60
N ILE A 152 -12.10 3.23 10.14
CA ILE A 152 -11.87 4.56 9.57
C ILE A 152 -10.38 4.92 9.58
N LEU A 153 -9.68 4.69 10.70
CA LEU A 153 -8.25 4.97 10.80
C LEU A 153 -7.47 4.18 9.73
N GLN A 154 -7.77 2.89 9.56
CA GLN A 154 -7.13 2.06 8.54
C GLN A 154 -7.43 2.57 7.13
N GLY A 155 -8.70 2.86 6.83
CA GLY A 155 -9.09 3.37 5.52
C GLY A 155 -8.42 4.71 5.20
N VAL A 156 -8.35 5.66 6.14
CA VAL A 156 -7.67 6.94 5.93
C VAL A 156 -6.17 6.75 5.72
N TYR A 157 -5.53 5.90 6.54
CA TYR A 157 -4.11 5.62 6.42
C TYR A 157 -3.76 4.99 5.05
N LEU A 158 -4.49 3.93 4.68
CA LEU A 158 -4.29 3.22 3.41
C LEU A 158 -4.57 4.14 2.22
N LEU A 159 -5.62 4.96 2.29
CA LEU A 159 -5.94 5.94 1.25
C LEU A 159 -4.78 6.89 1.00
N VAL A 160 -4.19 7.47 2.04
CA VAL A 160 -3.03 8.37 1.92
C VAL A 160 -1.84 7.62 1.33
N GLN A 161 -1.54 6.44 1.86
CA GLN A 161 -0.43 5.61 1.41
C GLN A 161 -0.56 5.27 -0.08
N ASP A 162 -1.70 4.72 -0.50
CA ASP A 162 -1.92 4.24 -1.86
C ASP A 162 -1.97 5.39 -2.86
N ASN A 163 -2.49 6.56 -2.48
CA ASN A 163 -2.41 7.77 -3.32
C ASN A 163 -0.97 8.25 -3.53
N VAL A 164 -0.15 8.26 -2.48
CA VAL A 164 1.27 8.65 -2.58
C VAL A 164 2.01 7.69 -3.51
N PHE A 165 1.87 6.37 -3.32
CA PHE A 165 2.56 5.40 -4.14
C PHE A 165 2.02 5.34 -5.57
N HIS A 166 0.71 5.51 -5.77
CA HIS A 166 0.13 5.67 -7.11
C HIS A 166 0.75 6.88 -7.83
N TYR A 167 0.86 8.02 -7.16
CA TYR A 167 1.46 9.22 -7.73
C TYR A 167 2.95 9.01 -8.09
N LEU A 168 3.72 8.34 -7.23
CA LEU A 168 5.11 8.00 -7.52
C LEU A 168 5.24 7.08 -8.75
N HIS A 169 4.37 6.07 -8.87
CA HIS A 169 4.34 5.21 -10.06
C HIS A 169 3.93 5.97 -11.32
N TYR A 170 2.97 6.88 -11.21
CA TYR A 170 2.57 7.77 -12.31
C TYR A 170 3.73 8.68 -12.77
N LEU A 171 4.50 9.24 -11.85
CA LEU A 171 5.68 10.03 -12.20
C LEU A 171 6.75 9.19 -12.90
N ASN A 172 7.00 7.97 -12.43
CA ASN A 172 8.00 7.08 -13.05
C ASN A 172 7.63 6.74 -14.49
N ILE A 173 6.37 6.38 -14.76
CA ILE A 173 5.93 6.05 -16.13
C ILE A 173 5.90 7.30 -17.02
N LYS A 174 5.52 8.46 -16.48
CA LYS A 174 5.49 9.72 -17.23
C LYS A 174 6.88 10.13 -17.73
N LYS A 175 7.92 9.95 -16.91
CA LYS A 175 9.31 10.24 -17.28
C LYS A 175 9.84 9.33 -18.38
N ALA A 176 9.54 8.03 -18.32
CA ALA A 176 10.06 7.06 -19.29
C ALA A 176 9.25 6.97 -20.60
N LYS A 177 8.03 7.53 -20.65
CA LYS A 177 7.12 7.45 -21.81
C LYS A 177 7.71 7.98 -23.14
N PRO A 178 8.43 9.13 -23.19
CA PRO A 178 9.00 9.65 -24.44
C PRO A 178 10.03 8.71 -25.07
N PHE A 179 10.91 8.14 -24.24
CA PHE A 179 11.98 7.21 -24.68
C PHE A 179 11.42 5.89 -25.20
N MET A 180 10.27 5.48 -24.66
CA MET A 180 9.56 4.30 -25.15
C MET A 180 9.00 4.50 -26.55
N MET A 181 8.34 5.63 -26.79
CA MET A 181 7.78 5.97 -28.11
C MET A 181 8.87 5.96 -29.17
N GLU A 182 10.02 6.57 -28.86
CA GLU A 182 11.17 6.59 -29.77
C GLU A 182 11.67 5.18 -30.11
N ARG A 183 11.77 4.27 -29.13
CA ARG A 183 12.20 2.89 -29.39
C ARG A 183 11.18 2.08 -30.18
N THR A 184 9.89 2.23 -29.92
CA THR A 184 8.84 1.56 -30.71
C THR A 184 8.87 2.03 -32.17
N GLU A 185 8.99 3.34 -32.40
CA GLU A 185 9.08 3.89 -33.75
C GLU A 185 10.37 3.49 -34.48
N ARG A 186 11.48 3.29 -33.77
CA ARG A 186 12.72 2.76 -34.36
C ARG A 186 12.59 1.28 -34.73
N ALA A 187 11.92 0.49 -33.90
CA ALA A 187 11.71 -0.93 -34.15
C ALA A 187 10.74 -1.18 -35.32
N GLU A 188 9.74 -0.32 -35.52
CA GLU A 188 8.81 -0.39 -36.67
C GLU A 188 9.44 0.07 -37.99
N ARG A 189 10.57 0.79 -37.94
CA ARG A 189 11.31 1.29 -39.12
C ARG A 189 12.42 0.34 -39.61
N MET A 190 12.66 -0.77 -38.93
CA MET A 190 13.63 -1.81 -39.29
C MET A 190 12.93 -3.03 -39.86
#